data_AF-A0A4Y9JBV9-F1
#
_entry.id   AF-A0A4Y9JBV9-F1
#
_cell.length_a   1.000
_cell.length_b   1.000
_cell.length_c   1.000
_cell.angle_alpha   90.00
_cell.angle_beta   90.00
_cell.angle_gamma   90.00
#
_symmetry.space_group_name_H-M   'P 1'
#
loop_
_entity.id
_entity.type
_entity.pdbx_description
1 polymer ?
#
loop_
_entity_poly.entity_id
_entity_poly.type
_entity_poly.pdbx_seq_one_letter_code
_entity_poly.pdbx_strand_id
1 'polypeptide(L)'
;MIENFEEYLYKKIGKRIRDFRKEKKLSQLELTEFSEMVGLKTKSASSRLSFIENGKIQSMRDFMSDTERNALANYLTNGDQIKLFFGNDEDLKDLLSILLYTLLLNGEKPQPTDNISREFVDIEYNRKYEELSNILIKFMLLYPEFNKAFIIHFLYSPLAEHEKNKRNKLLEKENEKIKQLLASNSGNFIKEIVSSVGTSLLTNAFNAIIDDLIYNLFPVFKKKLEKLTYATEIPFKTSNYDDEDMEYKDEYTKYTLSSKLSDRFKFENFILLITNLDVVNFLNNLFFKKTLDNDKNIYYLSFISQYQLQSILALNLSNLLEKPIRLDTRTDSVENNPLFHYYCDMTEITNYYLNNNQKSVVPLHVPACPWDIDIDDDSLDNS
;
A
#
# COMPACT_ATOMS: atom_id res chain seq x y z
N MET A 1 -1.29 -9.53 -15.19
CA MET A 1 -2.25 -9.97 -14.16
C MET A 1 -2.07 -11.46 -13.95
N ILE A 2 -2.07 -11.93 -12.71
CA ILE A 2 -1.93 -13.31 -12.29
C ILE A 2 -3.29 -13.78 -11.77
N GLU A 3 -3.99 -14.61 -12.52
CA GLU A 3 -5.35 -15.09 -12.13
C GLU A 3 -5.33 -16.12 -11.00
N ASN A 4 -4.25 -16.91 -10.92
CA ASN A 4 -4.07 -17.92 -9.88
C ASN A 4 -2.63 -17.85 -9.34
N PHE A 5 -2.49 -17.39 -8.10
CA PHE A 5 -1.20 -17.22 -7.44
C PHE A 5 -0.45 -18.54 -7.26
N GLU A 6 -1.15 -19.60 -6.85
CA GLU A 6 -0.52 -20.91 -6.64
C GLU A 6 0.03 -21.46 -7.94
N GLU A 7 -0.75 -21.40 -9.04
CA GLU A 7 -0.30 -21.83 -10.35
C GLU A 7 0.89 -21.01 -10.85
N TYR A 8 0.86 -19.69 -10.64
CA TYR A 8 1.99 -18.80 -10.93
C TYR A 8 3.25 -19.25 -10.18
N LEU A 9 3.12 -19.48 -8.88
CA LEU A 9 4.23 -19.88 -8.02
C LEU A 9 4.78 -21.26 -8.44
N TYR A 10 3.93 -22.24 -8.70
CA TYR A 10 4.35 -23.57 -9.15
C TYR A 10 5.01 -23.55 -10.53
N LYS A 11 4.54 -22.72 -11.47
CA LYS A 11 5.21 -22.50 -12.75
C LYS A 11 6.60 -21.89 -12.57
N LYS A 12 6.75 -20.92 -11.67
CA LYS A 12 8.05 -20.31 -11.35
C LYS A 12 9.00 -21.33 -10.70
N ILE A 13 8.53 -22.12 -9.73
CA ILE A 13 9.29 -23.22 -9.11
C ILE A 13 9.72 -24.25 -10.15
N GLY A 14 8.79 -24.72 -10.99
CA GLY A 14 9.06 -25.72 -12.02
C GLY A 14 10.09 -25.25 -13.05
N LYS A 15 9.94 -24.01 -13.53
CA LYS A 15 10.93 -23.37 -14.41
C LYS A 15 12.31 -23.35 -13.74
N ARG A 16 12.39 -22.94 -12.48
CA ARG A 16 13.65 -22.82 -11.75
C ARG A 16 14.34 -24.16 -11.53
N ILE A 17 13.60 -25.21 -11.17
CA ILE A 17 14.13 -26.58 -11.07
C ILE A 17 14.71 -27.04 -12.39
N ARG A 18 14.00 -26.80 -13.50
CA ARG A 18 14.46 -27.14 -14.84
C ARG A 18 15.72 -26.36 -15.22
N ASP A 19 15.80 -25.09 -14.86
CA ASP A 19 16.93 -24.22 -15.16
C ASP A 19 18.17 -24.66 -14.35
N PHE A 20 18.04 -24.89 -13.04
CA PHE A 20 19.13 -25.45 -12.21
C PHE A 20 19.60 -26.82 -12.70
N ARG A 21 18.67 -27.68 -13.14
CA ARG A 21 19.02 -28.98 -13.71
C ARG A 21 19.87 -28.81 -14.97
N LYS A 22 19.47 -27.92 -15.88
CA LYS A 22 20.21 -27.62 -17.12
C LYS A 22 21.58 -27.01 -16.83
N GLU A 23 21.69 -26.10 -15.86
CA GLU A 23 22.96 -25.51 -15.42
C GLU A 23 23.95 -26.58 -14.94
N LYS A 24 23.46 -27.58 -14.20
CA LYS A 24 24.25 -28.75 -13.77
C LYS A 24 24.47 -29.79 -14.86
N LYS A 25 24.00 -29.55 -16.09
CA LYS A 25 24.07 -30.46 -17.25
C LYS A 25 23.45 -31.84 -16.99
N LEU A 26 22.43 -31.89 -16.15
CA LEU A 26 21.72 -33.12 -15.82
C LEU A 26 20.52 -33.32 -16.76
N SER A 27 20.34 -34.53 -17.26
CA SER A 27 19.09 -34.97 -17.88
C SER A 27 18.02 -35.20 -16.80
N GLN A 28 16.75 -35.26 -17.22
CA GLN A 28 15.68 -35.65 -16.31
C GLN A 28 15.89 -37.08 -15.80
N LEU A 29 16.43 -37.97 -16.63
CA LEU A 29 16.70 -39.37 -16.26
C LEU A 29 17.73 -39.44 -15.13
N GLU A 30 18.86 -38.74 -15.26
CA GLU A 30 19.91 -38.72 -14.23
C GLU A 30 19.38 -38.15 -12.90
N LEU A 31 18.61 -37.05 -12.94
CA LEU A 31 18.01 -36.49 -11.73
C LEU A 31 17.00 -37.47 -11.08
N THR A 32 16.33 -38.28 -11.91
CA THR A 32 15.38 -39.30 -11.46
C THR A 32 16.11 -40.49 -10.83
N GLU A 33 17.19 -40.96 -11.44
CA GLU A 33 18.03 -42.06 -10.92
C GLU A 33 18.67 -41.71 -9.58
N PHE A 34 19.15 -40.48 -9.42
CA PHE A 34 19.62 -39.94 -8.14
C PHE A 34 18.51 -39.87 -7.08
N SER A 35 17.28 -39.59 -7.50
CA SER A 35 16.11 -39.56 -6.64
C SER A 35 15.67 -40.98 -6.23
N GLU A 36 15.76 -41.94 -7.15
CA GLU A 36 15.49 -43.37 -6.94
C GLU A 36 16.50 -43.99 -5.96
N MET A 37 17.78 -43.60 -6.02
CA MET A 37 18.83 -44.03 -5.08
C MET A 37 18.54 -43.66 -3.62
N VAL A 38 17.79 -42.57 -3.38
CA VAL A 38 17.42 -42.08 -2.03
C VAL A 38 16.02 -42.61 -1.60
N GLY A 39 15.43 -43.54 -2.35
CA GLY A 39 14.24 -44.28 -1.95
C GLY A 39 12.96 -43.99 -2.75
N LEU A 40 13.02 -43.21 -3.83
CA LEU A 40 11.87 -42.99 -4.72
C LEU A 40 11.68 -44.15 -5.70
N LYS A 41 11.42 -45.37 -5.21
CA LYS A 41 11.15 -46.54 -6.07
C LYS A 41 9.82 -46.41 -6.82
N THR A 42 9.77 -45.73 -7.96
CA THR A 42 8.68 -45.92 -8.93
C THR A 42 9.13 -45.66 -10.36
N LYS A 43 8.73 -46.56 -11.28
CA LYS A 43 8.82 -46.40 -12.76
C LYS A 43 8.12 -45.14 -13.32
N SER A 44 7.56 -44.28 -12.45
CA SER A 44 6.83 -43.04 -12.74
C SER A 44 7.62 -41.78 -12.38
N ALA A 45 8.88 -41.90 -11.98
CA ALA A 45 9.62 -40.77 -11.42
C ALA A 45 10.04 -39.71 -12.48
N SER A 46 10.31 -40.12 -13.73
CA SER A 46 10.57 -39.18 -14.85
C SER A 46 9.32 -38.38 -15.25
N SER A 47 8.15 -39.03 -15.33
CA SER A 47 6.88 -38.33 -15.58
C SER A 47 6.55 -37.37 -14.44
N ARG A 48 6.85 -37.77 -13.20
CA ARG A 48 6.66 -36.94 -12.01
C ARG A 48 7.55 -35.69 -12.00
N LEU A 49 8.85 -35.83 -12.28
CA LEU A 49 9.75 -34.69 -12.43
C LEU A 49 9.30 -33.76 -13.57
N SER A 50 8.82 -34.32 -14.68
CA SER A 50 8.24 -33.53 -15.76
C SER A 50 7.00 -32.74 -15.32
N PHE A 51 6.11 -33.30 -14.50
CA PHE A 51 4.99 -32.54 -13.94
C PHE A 51 5.46 -31.37 -13.07
N ILE A 52 6.46 -31.60 -12.21
CA ILE A 52 7.06 -30.56 -11.35
C ILE A 52 7.70 -29.45 -12.20
N GLU A 53 8.55 -29.80 -13.16
CA GLU A 53 9.24 -28.84 -14.05
C GLU A 53 8.27 -28.00 -14.90
N ASN A 54 7.06 -28.52 -15.13
CA ASN A 54 6.00 -27.82 -15.84
C ASN A 54 5.00 -27.11 -14.90
N GLY A 55 5.22 -27.13 -13.58
CA GLY A 55 4.37 -26.46 -12.60
C GLY A 55 2.96 -27.04 -12.50
N LYS A 56 2.76 -28.32 -12.85
CA LYS A 56 1.43 -28.95 -12.90
C LYS A 56 1.06 -29.59 -11.55
N ILE A 57 -0.10 -29.21 -11.01
CA ILE A 57 -0.71 -29.87 -9.85
C ILE A 57 -1.55 -31.06 -10.33
N GLN A 58 -1.54 -32.16 -9.58
CA GLN A 58 -2.45 -33.28 -9.77
C GLN A 58 -3.54 -33.24 -8.69
N SER A 59 -4.80 -33.41 -9.07
CA SER A 59 -5.98 -33.19 -8.22
C SER A 59 -6.04 -33.98 -6.90
N MET A 60 -5.19 -34.99 -6.72
CA MET A 60 -5.15 -35.87 -5.54
C MET A 60 -3.79 -35.86 -4.81
N ARG A 61 -2.83 -35.04 -5.25
CA ARG A 61 -1.46 -35.06 -4.72
C ARG A 61 -0.95 -33.65 -4.44
N ASP A 62 -0.09 -33.56 -3.42
CA ASP A 62 0.64 -32.34 -3.15
C ASP A 62 1.55 -31.98 -4.35
N PHE A 63 1.85 -30.69 -4.50
CA PHE A 63 2.71 -30.20 -5.58
C PHE A 63 4.06 -30.95 -5.59
N MET A 64 4.65 -31.12 -4.40
CA MET A 64 5.90 -31.86 -4.19
C MET A 64 5.94 -32.47 -2.78
N SER A 65 6.24 -33.76 -2.68
CA SER A 65 6.43 -34.45 -1.39
C SER A 65 7.73 -34.06 -0.70
N ASP A 66 7.83 -34.27 0.62
CA ASP A 66 9.01 -33.98 1.43
C ASP A 66 10.28 -34.65 0.89
N THR A 67 10.16 -35.91 0.46
CA THR A 67 11.28 -36.67 -0.11
C THR A 67 11.73 -36.07 -1.44
N GLU A 68 10.79 -35.71 -2.32
CA GLU A 68 11.10 -35.03 -3.59
C GLU A 68 11.77 -33.67 -3.33
N ARG A 69 11.27 -32.90 -2.36
CA ARG A 69 11.84 -31.59 -1.96
C ARG A 69 13.28 -31.73 -1.48
N ASN A 70 13.53 -32.63 -0.54
CA ASN A 70 14.85 -32.84 0.02
C ASN A 70 15.85 -33.32 -1.03
N ALA A 71 15.45 -34.26 -1.89
CA ALA A 71 16.30 -34.72 -2.98
C ALA A 71 16.65 -33.56 -3.92
N LEU A 72 15.65 -32.85 -4.45
CA LEU A 72 15.88 -31.75 -5.39
C LEU A 72 16.71 -30.62 -4.79
N ALA A 73 16.48 -30.25 -3.52
CA ALA A 73 17.27 -29.24 -2.84
C ALA A 73 18.73 -29.67 -2.68
N ASN A 74 18.98 -30.91 -2.25
CA ASN A 74 20.34 -31.43 -2.11
C ASN A 74 21.09 -31.43 -3.45
N TYR A 75 20.45 -31.92 -4.51
CA TYR A 75 21.08 -32.08 -5.82
C TYR A 75 21.21 -30.77 -6.61
N LEU A 76 20.28 -29.83 -6.46
CA LEU A 76 20.26 -28.61 -7.29
C LEU A 76 20.77 -27.38 -6.53
N THR A 77 20.48 -27.27 -5.24
CA THR A 77 20.73 -26.05 -4.45
C THR A 77 21.55 -26.28 -3.18
N ASN A 78 22.26 -27.41 -3.07
CA ASN A 78 23.11 -27.75 -1.92
C ASN A 78 22.33 -27.77 -0.58
N GLY A 79 21.09 -28.23 -0.62
CA GLY A 79 20.21 -28.35 0.54
C GLY A 79 19.35 -27.11 0.81
N ASP A 80 19.52 -26.02 0.06
CA ASP A 80 18.73 -24.79 0.26
C ASP A 80 17.36 -24.89 -0.44
N GLN A 81 16.31 -25.15 0.35
CA GLN A 81 14.94 -25.21 -0.16
C GLN A 81 14.37 -23.83 -0.52
N ILE A 82 14.83 -22.75 0.12
CA ILE A 82 14.40 -21.39 -0.22
C ILE A 82 14.88 -21.05 -1.61
N LYS A 83 16.15 -21.33 -1.89
CA LYS A 83 16.70 -21.17 -3.24
C LYS A 83 16.01 -22.05 -4.26
N LEU A 84 15.62 -23.27 -3.87
CA LEU A 84 14.88 -24.18 -4.77
C LEU A 84 13.51 -23.61 -5.16
N PHE A 85 12.73 -23.16 -4.18
CA PHE A 85 11.36 -22.68 -4.42
C PHE A 85 11.33 -21.26 -4.95
N PHE A 86 12.04 -20.35 -4.29
CA PHE A 86 11.90 -18.93 -4.52
C PHE A 86 13.05 -18.31 -5.29
N GLY A 87 14.20 -18.98 -5.38
CA GLY A 87 15.34 -18.52 -6.14
C GLY A 87 16.29 -17.65 -5.34
N ASN A 88 16.92 -16.69 -6.02
CA ASN A 88 17.86 -15.79 -5.37
C ASN A 88 17.14 -14.61 -4.70
N ASP A 89 17.92 -13.71 -4.11
CA ASP A 89 17.35 -12.54 -3.43
C ASP A 89 16.58 -11.61 -4.38
N GLU A 90 16.96 -11.52 -5.66
CA GLU A 90 16.25 -10.71 -6.64
C GLU A 90 14.88 -11.32 -7.00
N ASP A 91 14.80 -12.64 -7.14
CA ASP A 91 13.53 -13.34 -7.34
C ASP A 91 12.58 -13.15 -6.14
N LEU A 92 13.11 -13.12 -4.93
CA LEU A 92 12.35 -12.88 -3.71
C LEU A 92 11.88 -11.43 -3.59
N LYS A 93 12.70 -10.47 -4.01
CA LYS A 93 12.31 -9.04 -4.08
C LYS A 93 11.21 -8.82 -5.11
N ASP A 94 11.30 -9.48 -6.26
CA ASP A 94 10.24 -9.44 -7.29
C ASP A 94 8.91 -9.98 -6.73
N LEU A 95 8.95 -11.13 -6.04
CA LEU A 95 7.77 -11.67 -5.36
C LEU A 95 7.20 -10.67 -4.34
N LEU A 96 8.05 -10.05 -3.51
CA LEU A 96 7.61 -9.02 -2.57
C LEU A 96 6.99 -7.82 -3.29
N SER A 97 7.55 -7.38 -4.42
CA SER A 97 6.98 -6.31 -5.23
C SER A 97 5.58 -6.67 -5.73
N ILE A 98 5.40 -7.89 -6.24
CA ILE A 98 4.09 -8.36 -6.75
C ILE A 98 3.07 -8.37 -5.62
N LEU A 99 3.45 -8.87 -4.44
CA LEU A 99 2.56 -8.92 -3.28
C LEU A 99 2.18 -7.51 -2.77
N LEU A 100 3.15 -6.59 -2.68
CA LEU A 100 2.89 -5.21 -2.27
C LEU A 100 1.99 -4.49 -3.28
N TYR A 101 2.21 -4.68 -4.58
CA TYR A 101 1.37 -4.06 -5.61
C TYR A 101 -0.04 -4.65 -5.63
N THR A 102 -0.16 -5.97 -5.40
CA THR A 102 -1.45 -6.64 -5.21
C THR A 102 -2.22 -6.05 -4.04
N LEU A 103 -1.56 -5.84 -2.90
CA LEU A 103 -2.19 -5.25 -1.72
C LEU A 103 -2.50 -3.77 -1.86
N LEU A 104 -1.70 -3.00 -2.60
CA LEU A 104 -2.06 -1.63 -2.98
C LEU A 104 -3.39 -1.62 -3.73
N LEU A 105 -3.52 -2.47 -4.75
CA LEU A 105 -4.71 -2.54 -5.60
C LEU A 105 -5.95 -3.05 -4.85
N ASN A 106 -5.79 -3.95 -3.88
CA ASN A 106 -6.86 -4.51 -3.05
C ASN A 106 -8.12 -4.89 -3.85
N GLY A 107 -7.92 -5.63 -4.94
CA GLY A 107 -8.98 -6.11 -5.84
C GLY A 107 -9.46 -5.12 -6.90
N GLU A 108 -8.97 -3.88 -6.91
CA GLU A 108 -9.19 -2.95 -8.00
C GLU A 108 -8.33 -3.31 -9.22
N LYS A 109 -8.92 -3.24 -10.41
CA LYS A 109 -8.25 -3.63 -11.64
C LYS A 109 -7.68 -2.39 -12.34
N PRO A 110 -6.34 -2.28 -12.46
CA PRO A 110 -5.73 -1.20 -13.21
C PRO A 110 -6.20 -1.24 -14.66
N GLN A 111 -6.54 -0.09 -15.25
CA GLN A 111 -6.83 -0.04 -16.69
C GLN A 111 -5.55 -0.37 -17.46
N PRO A 112 -5.63 -1.18 -18.53
CA PRO A 112 -4.47 -1.45 -19.37
C PRO A 112 -3.97 -0.14 -19.96
N THR A 113 -2.74 0.24 -19.63
CA THR A 113 -2.06 1.40 -20.21
C THR A 113 -0.80 0.93 -20.92
N ASP A 114 -0.49 1.55 -22.05
CA ASP A 114 0.50 1.06 -23.01
C ASP A 114 1.95 1.04 -22.48
N ASN A 115 2.22 1.67 -21.32
CA ASN A 115 3.60 2.00 -20.93
C ASN A 115 4.11 1.35 -19.64
N ILE A 116 3.27 0.80 -18.75
CA ILE A 116 3.75 0.30 -17.45
C ILE A 116 2.89 -0.87 -16.96
N SER A 117 3.38 -2.09 -17.15
CA SER A 117 2.74 -3.29 -16.58
C SER A 117 3.56 -3.83 -15.41
N ARG A 118 3.04 -3.69 -14.19
CA ARG A 118 3.47 -4.54 -13.06
C ARG A 118 2.62 -5.79 -13.00
N GLU A 119 3.26 -6.91 -12.66
CA GLU A 119 2.53 -8.13 -12.31
C GLU A 119 1.85 -7.93 -10.95
N PHE A 120 0.60 -8.38 -10.85
CA PHE A 120 -0.21 -8.40 -9.63
C PHE A 120 -1.12 -9.62 -9.67
N VAL A 121 -1.53 -10.09 -8.50
CA VAL A 121 -2.49 -11.19 -8.35
C VAL A 121 -3.91 -10.62 -8.39
N ASP A 122 -4.78 -11.23 -9.20
CA ASP A 122 -6.20 -10.92 -9.20
C ASP A 122 -6.81 -11.46 -7.91
N ILE A 123 -7.33 -10.56 -7.08
CA ILE A 123 -7.93 -10.88 -5.78
C ILE A 123 -9.26 -10.15 -5.65
N GLU A 124 -10.13 -10.66 -4.79
CA GLU A 124 -11.31 -9.91 -4.38
C GLU A 124 -10.92 -8.82 -3.37
N TYR A 125 -11.72 -7.77 -3.34
CA TYR A 125 -11.59 -6.71 -2.34
C TYR A 125 -11.65 -7.30 -0.93
N ASN A 126 -10.71 -6.90 -0.07
CA ASN A 126 -10.67 -7.34 1.31
C ASN A 126 -10.39 -6.17 2.25
N ARG A 127 -11.29 -5.96 3.21
CA ARG A 127 -11.15 -4.90 4.22
C ARG A 127 -9.89 -5.04 5.07
N LYS A 128 -9.41 -6.27 5.30
CA LYS A 128 -8.16 -6.52 6.05
C LYS A 128 -6.91 -6.00 5.32
N TYR A 129 -7.01 -5.74 4.03
CA TYR A 129 -5.90 -5.25 3.21
C TYR A 129 -5.93 -3.71 3.06
N GLU A 130 -7.02 -3.05 3.44
CA GLU A 130 -7.14 -1.59 3.37
C GLU A 130 -6.03 -0.88 4.14
N GLU A 131 -5.71 -1.36 5.35
CA GLU A 131 -4.68 -0.75 6.17
C GLU A 131 -3.33 -0.67 5.44
N LEU A 132 -2.90 -1.78 4.83
CA LEU A 132 -1.65 -1.78 4.08
C LEU A 132 -1.77 -0.98 2.78
N SER A 133 -2.88 -1.09 2.04
CA SER A 133 -3.14 -0.30 0.83
C SER A 133 -3.02 1.20 1.12
N ASN A 134 -3.63 1.66 2.20
CA ASN A 134 -3.64 3.05 2.63
C ASN A 134 -2.28 3.52 3.16
N ILE A 135 -1.51 2.67 3.83
CA ILE A 135 -0.11 2.95 4.17
C ILE A 135 0.71 3.15 2.89
N LEU A 136 0.55 2.29 1.88
CA LEU A 136 1.25 2.45 0.60
C LEU A 136 0.84 3.75 -0.10
N ILE A 137 -0.44 4.10 -0.11
CA ILE A 137 -0.94 5.39 -0.61
C ILE A 137 -0.26 6.56 0.12
N LYS A 138 -0.09 6.50 1.44
CA LYS A 138 0.64 7.53 2.21
C LYS A 138 2.08 7.69 1.73
N PHE A 139 2.82 6.60 1.51
CA PHE A 139 4.16 6.70 0.90
C PHE A 139 4.10 7.35 -0.48
N MET A 140 3.08 7.05 -1.28
CA MET A 140 2.90 7.66 -2.62
C MET A 140 2.61 9.16 -2.54
N LEU A 141 2.03 9.68 -1.45
CA LEU A 141 1.85 11.13 -1.23
C LEU A 141 3.17 11.89 -1.05
N LEU A 142 4.30 11.20 -0.86
CA LEU A 142 5.64 11.81 -0.93
C LEU A 142 6.09 12.07 -2.37
N TYR A 143 5.40 11.48 -3.36
CA TYR A 143 5.72 11.67 -4.78
C TYR A 143 4.93 12.85 -5.37
N PRO A 144 5.60 13.84 -5.99
CA PRO A 144 4.99 15.12 -6.36
C PRO A 144 3.74 15.02 -7.23
N GLU A 145 3.82 14.24 -8.33
CA GLU A 145 2.75 14.19 -9.33
C GLU A 145 1.50 13.50 -8.77
N PHE A 146 1.72 12.43 -7.99
CA PHE A 146 0.63 11.71 -7.33
C PHE A 146 0.01 12.55 -6.21
N ASN A 147 0.82 13.21 -5.39
CA ASN A 147 0.36 14.14 -4.36
C ASN A 147 -0.54 15.23 -4.94
N LYS A 148 -0.10 15.87 -6.04
CA LYS A 148 -0.89 16.90 -6.74
C LYS A 148 -2.23 16.37 -7.23
N ALA A 149 -2.26 15.21 -7.89
CA ALA A 149 -3.50 14.63 -8.38
C ALA A 149 -4.44 14.19 -7.25
N PHE A 150 -3.88 13.65 -6.17
CA PHE A 150 -4.61 13.27 -4.97
C PHE A 150 -5.27 14.49 -4.32
N ILE A 151 -4.51 15.57 -4.10
CA ILE A 151 -5.03 16.85 -3.58
C ILE A 151 -6.16 17.38 -4.47
N ILE A 152 -5.94 17.43 -5.80
CA ILE A 152 -6.96 17.95 -6.72
C ILE A 152 -8.26 17.15 -6.59
N HIS A 153 -8.16 15.82 -6.52
CA HIS A 153 -9.34 14.98 -6.42
C HIS A 153 -10.05 15.09 -5.07
N PHE A 154 -9.34 14.89 -3.98
CA PHE A 154 -9.95 14.76 -2.65
C PHE A 154 -10.15 16.10 -1.95
N LEU A 155 -9.32 17.12 -2.23
CA LEU A 155 -9.39 18.42 -1.57
C LEU A 155 -10.06 19.49 -2.45
N TYR A 156 -9.81 19.52 -3.76
CA TYR A 156 -10.28 20.61 -4.62
C TYR A 156 -11.58 20.32 -5.36
N SER A 157 -11.77 19.10 -5.85
CA SER A 157 -13.00 18.69 -6.55
C SER A 157 -14.28 19.02 -5.76
N PRO A 158 -14.33 18.81 -4.41
CA PRO A 158 -15.49 19.19 -3.63
C PRO A 158 -15.87 20.67 -3.73
N LEU A 159 -14.88 21.56 -3.87
CA LEU A 159 -15.09 23.02 -3.92
C LEU A 159 -15.62 23.50 -5.27
N ALA A 160 -15.40 22.73 -6.34
CA ALA A 160 -15.92 23.02 -7.67
C ALA A 160 -17.43 22.78 -7.78
N GLU A 161 -18.06 22.14 -6.79
CA GLU A 161 -19.50 21.92 -6.76
C GLU A 161 -20.26 23.24 -6.57
N HIS A 162 -21.10 23.60 -7.54
CA HIS A 162 -21.82 24.87 -7.58
C HIS A 162 -23.01 24.90 -6.61
N GLU A 163 -23.64 23.75 -6.35
CA GLU A 163 -24.74 23.69 -5.42
C GLU A 163 -24.24 23.65 -3.97
N LYS A 164 -24.44 24.76 -3.23
CA LYS A 164 -23.98 24.93 -1.84
C LYS A 164 -24.24 23.72 -0.94
N ASN A 165 -25.45 23.15 -0.99
CA ASN A 165 -25.81 22.01 -0.15
C ASN A 165 -25.09 20.71 -0.55
N LYS A 166 -24.84 20.50 -1.85
CA LYS A 166 -24.07 19.35 -2.34
C LYS A 166 -22.59 19.53 -2.01
N ARG A 167 -22.06 20.73 -2.23
CA ARG A 167 -20.67 21.11 -1.88
C ARG A 167 -20.36 20.84 -0.42
N ASN A 168 -21.20 21.32 0.50
CA ASN A 168 -20.95 21.15 1.94
C ASN A 168 -20.94 19.67 2.34
N LYS A 169 -21.93 18.90 1.88
CA LYS A 169 -21.98 17.45 2.14
C LYS A 169 -20.78 16.71 1.58
N LEU A 170 -20.31 17.11 0.39
CA LEU A 170 -19.14 16.53 -0.24
C LEU A 170 -17.86 16.88 0.52
N LEU A 171 -17.71 18.13 0.98
CA LEU A 171 -16.58 18.57 1.81
C LEU A 171 -16.51 17.81 3.14
N GLU A 172 -17.63 17.64 3.84
CA GLU A 172 -17.68 16.86 5.09
C GLU A 172 -17.30 15.40 4.85
N LYS A 173 -17.84 14.79 3.79
CA LYS A 173 -17.57 13.40 3.42
C LYS A 173 -16.09 13.19 3.08
N GLU A 174 -15.50 14.04 2.24
CA GLU A 174 -14.10 13.91 1.85
C GLU A 174 -13.14 14.22 3.00
N ASN A 175 -13.47 15.19 3.87
CA ASN A 175 -12.68 15.42 5.09
C ASN A 175 -12.69 14.20 6.02
N GLU A 176 -13.85 13.61 6.31
CA GLU A 176 -13.92 12.43 7.18
C GLU A 176 -13.20 11.23 6.57
N LYS A 177 -13.24 11.06 5.24
CA LYS A 177 -12.39 10.05 4.57
C LYS A 177 -10.92 10.32 4.83
N ILE A 178 -10.41 11.52 4.53
CA ILE A 178 -8.98 11.83 4.69
C ILE A 178 -8.55 11.70 6.15
N LYS A 179 -9.43 12.07 7.09
CA LYS A 179 -9.23 11.83 8.53
C LYS A 179 -9.05 10.35 8.84
N GLN A 180 -9.88 9.47 8.28
CA GLN A 180 -9.75 8.00 8.41
C GLN A 180 -8.43 7.50 7.80
N LEU A 181 -8.04 8.00 6.63
CA LEU A 181 -6.73 7.68 6.04
C LEU A 181 -5.60 8.03 7.02
N LEU A 182 -5.60 9.25 7.56
CA LEU A 182 -4.54 9.75 8.42
C LEU A 182 -4.51 9.04 9.78
N ALA A 183 -5.66 8.86 10.43
CA ALA A 183 -5.75 8.34 11.80
C ALA A 183 -5.67 6.82 11.89
N SER A 184 -6.36 6.09 11.01
CA SER A 184 -6.57 4.64 11.13
C SER A 184 -6.19 3.84 9.89
N ASN A 185 -5.63 4.48 8.85
CA ASN A 185 -5.34 3.84 7.56
C ASN A 185 -6.56 3.09 6.98
N SER A 186 -7.77 3.56 7.23
CA SER A 186 -9.00 2.87 6.81
C SER A 186 -9.71 3.60 5.68
N GLY A 187 -10.58 2.87 4.96
CA GLY A 187 -11.37 3.41 3.85
C GLY A 187 -10.85 2.94 2.49
N ASN A 188 -11.76 2.85 1.52
CA ASN A 188 -11.46 2.36 0.17
C ASN A 188 -11.00 3.50 -0.77
N PHE A 189 -9.80 4.00 -0.53
CA PHE A 189 -9.21 5.07 -1.37
C PHE A 189 -8.82 4.57 -2.76
N ILE A 190 -8.36 3.31 -2.85
CA ILE A 190 -7.80 2.77 -4.09
C ILE A 190 -8.83 2.78 -5.23
N LYS A 191 -10.10 2.48 -4.94
CA LYS A 191 -11.18 2.54 -5.92
C LYS A 191 -11.35 3.92 -6.54
N GLU A 192 -11.32 4.95 -5.69
CA GLU A 192 -11.44 6.34 -6.13
C GLU A 192 -10.18 6.76 -6.89
N ILE A 193 -8.99 6.44 -6.38
CA ILE A 193 -7.71 6.73 -7.05
C ILE A 193 -7.63 6.08 -8.45
N VAL A 194 -7.97 4.80 -8.59
CA VAL A 194 -7.92 4.10 -9.89
C VAL A 194 -8.88 4.75 -10.89
N SER A 195 -10.06 5.18 -10.45
CA SER A 195 -11.08 5.78 -11.32
C SER A 195 -10.85 7.26 -11.65
N SER A 196 -10.26 8.04 -10.75
CA SER A 196 -10.17 9.51 -10.87
C SER A 196 -8.75 10.05 -11.06
N VAL A 197 -7.77 9.49 -10.34
CA VAL A 197 -6.35 9.87 -10.45
C VAL A 197 -5.69 9.15 -11.62
N GLY A 198 -6.17 7.93 -11.92
CA GLY A 198 -5.78 7.15 -13.07
C GLY A 198 -4.64 6.16 -12.78
N THR A 199 -4.74 5.00 -13.42
CA THR A 199 -3.82 3.87 -13.23
C THR A 199 -2.36 4.20 -13.50
N SER A 200 -2.05 4.95 -14.58
CA SER A 200 -0.66 5.25 -14.94
C SER A 200 0.07 6.02 -13.84
N LEU A 201 -0.60 7.02 -13.26
CA LEU A 201 -0.01 7.83 -12.20
C LEU A 201 0.14 7.05 -10.89
N LEU A 202 -0.83 6.20 -10.56
CA LEU A 202 -0.73 5.26 -9.44
C LEU A 202 0.49 4.34 -9.60
N THR A 203 0.65 3.70 -10.76
CA THR A 203 1.78 2.78 -11.00
C THR A 203 3.12 3.49 -11.00
N ASN A 204 3.21 4.71 -11.55
CA ASN A 204 4.42 5.55 -11.49
C ASN A 204 4.83 5.88 -10.06
N ALA A 205 3.89 6.34 -9.24
CA ALA A 205 4.18 6.66 -7.86
C ALA A 205 4.53 5.42 -7.03
N PHE A 206 3.90 4.28 -7.29
CA PHE A 206 4.32 3.01 -6.70
C PHE A 206 5.75 2.63 -7.11
N ASN A 207 6.11 2.76 -8.39
CA ASN A 207 7.48 2.53 -8.87
C ASN A 207 8.51 3.42 -8.19
N ALA A 208 8.14 4.67 -7.88
CA ALA A 208 9.04 5.62 -7.22
C ALA A 208 9.36 5.24 -5.76
N ILE A 209 8.48 4.49 -5.09
CA ILE A 209 8.65 4.13 -3.67
C ILE A 209 9.05 2.67 -3.45
N ILE A 210 8.82 1.78 -4.42
CA ILE A 210 8.88 0.34 -4.19
C ILE A 210 10.29 -0.17 -3.88
N ASP A 211 11.33 0.36 -4.50
CA ASP A 211 12.70 -0.10 -4.26
C ASP A 211 13.14 0.17 -2.81
N ASP A 212 12.77 1.33 -2.28
CA ASP A 212 13.03 1.67 -0.88
C ASP A 212 12.18 0.83 0.08
N LEU A 213 10.91 0.62 -0.23
CA LEU A 213 10.05 -0.27 0.57
C LEU A 213 10.57 -1.70 0.59
N ILE A 214 10.96 -2.24 -0.56
CA ILE A 214 11.58 -3.56 -0.69
C ILE A 214 12.87 -3.61 0.12
N TYR A 215 13.76 -2.64 -0.02
CA TYR A 215 15.02 -2.60 0.73
C TYR A 215 14.79 -2.74 2.24
N ASN A 216 13.79 -2.03 2.78
CA ASN A 216 13.47 -2.04 4.20
C ASN A 216 12.72 -3.30 4.65
N LEU A 217 11.77 -3.81 3.84
CA LEU A 217 10.93 -4.96 4.19
C LEU A 217 11.59 -6.31 3.91
N PHE A 218 12.52 -6.38 2.96
CA PHE A 218 13.10 -7.62 2.46
C PHE A 218 13.70 -8.52 3.56
N PRO A 219 14.48 -8.01 4.54
CA PRO A 219 15.02 -8.86 5.60
C PRO A 219 13.93 -9.51 6.46
N VAL A 220 12.85 -8.77 6.76
CA VAL A 220 11.72 -9.26 7.55
C VAL A 220 10.91 -10.28 6.74
N PHE A 221 10.64 -9.97 5.48
CA PHE A 221 9.94 -10.85 4.55
C PHE A 221 10.67 -12.18 4.38
N LYS A 222 11.98 -12.15 4.07
CA LYS A 222 12.82 -13.34 3.88
C LYS A 222 12.81 -14.24 5.11
N LYS A 223 13.00 -13.67 6.31
CA LYS A 223 12.96 -14.43 7.57
C LYS A 223 11.60 -15.09 7.83
N LYS A 224 10.50 -14.40 7.50
CA LYS A 224 9.15 -14.97 7.65
C LYS A 224 8.87 -16.05 6.60
N LEU A 225 9.37 -15.89 5.39
CA LEU A 225 9.26 -16.88 4.32
C LEU A 225 10.07 -18.15 4.61
N GLU A 226 11.25 -18.00 5.21
CA GLU A 226 12.03 -19.12 5.75
C GLU A 226 11.21 -19.92 6.77
N LYS A 227 10.54 -19.23 7.70
CA LYS A 227 9.63 -19.90 8.64
C LYS A 227 8.46 -20.58 7.93
N LEU A 228 7.85 -19.98 6.91
CA LEU A 228 6.79 -20.61 6.10
C LEU A 228 7.25 -21.90 5.43
N THR A 229 8.52 -21.94 5.02
CA THR A 229 9.10 -23.09 4.32
C THR A 229 9.51 -24.21 5.27
N TYR A 230 10.09 -23.86 6.43
CA TYR A 230 10.72 -24.84 7.33
C TYR A 230 9.93 -25.13 8.62
N ALA A 231 9.10 -24.21 9.10
CA ALA A 231 8.37 -24.36 10.36
C ALA A 231 6.98 -24.95 10.14
N THR A 232 6.51 -25.69 11.16
CA THR A 232 5.13 -26.22 11.22
C THR A 232 4.16 -25.26 11.91
N GLU A 233 4.67 -24.20 12.54
CA GLU A 233 3.88 -23.20 13.25
C GLU A 233 4.52 -21.81 13.07
N ILE A 234 3.70 -20.79 12.80
CA ILE A 234 4.16 -19.40 12.75
C ILE A 234 3.25 -18.54 13.64
N PRO A 235 3.81 -17.88 14.67
CA PRO A 235 3.05 -16.88 15.40
C PRO A 235 2.87 -15.64 14.52
N PHE A 236 1.62 -15.20 14.38
CA PHE A 236 1.27 -13.93 13.77
C PHE A 236 0.46 -13.12 14.77
N LYS A 237 0.84 -11.86 14.99
CA LYS A 237 -0.08 -10.88 15.59
C LYS A 237 -1.04 -10.36 14.54
N THR A 238 -2.33 -10.47 14.78
CA THR A 238 -3.35 -9.91 13.91
C THR A 238 -4.09 -8.82 14.66
N SER A 239 -4.39 -7.72 13.99
CA SER A 239 -5.44 -6.81 14.41
C SER A 239 -6.75 -7.32 13.82
N ASN A 240 -7.76 -7.50 14.66
CA ASN A 240 -9.13 -7.70 14.20
C ASN A 240 -9.88 -6.38 14.37
N TYR A 241 -10.55 -5.93 13.32
CA TYR A 241 -11.62 -4.94 13.42
C TYR A 241 -12.91 -5.73 13.70
N ASP A 242 -13.40 -5.69 14.93
CA ASP A 242 -14.77 -6.12 15.21
C ASP A 242 -15.71 -5.00 14.77
N ASP A 243 -16.70 -5.33 13.94
CA ASP A 243 -17.63 -4.35 13.36
C ASP A 243 -18.63 -3.77 14.39
N GLU A 244 -18.74 -4.40 15.56
CA GLU A 244 -19.71 -4.02 16.60
C GLU A 244 -19.11 -3.20 17.74
N ASP A 245 -17.80 -3.31 17.97
CA ASP A 245 -17.08 -2.58 19.01
C ASP A 245 -15.89 -1.89 18.35
N MET A 246 -15.87 -0.54 18.31
CA MET A 246 -14.72 0.25 17.86
C MET A 246 -13.54 0.13 18.85
N GLU A 247 -13.10 -1.09 19.16
CA GLU A 247 -12.06 -1.39 20.12
C GLU A 247 -10.99 -2.28 19.49
N TYR A 248 -9.79 -1.74 19.39
CA TYR A 248 -8.64 -2.43 18.82
C TYR A 248 -8.16 -3.51 19.81
N LYS A 249 -8.26 -4.79 19.44
CA LYS A 249 -7.76 -5.91 20.26
C LYS A 249 -6.54 -6.54 19.59
N ASP A 250 -5.42 -6.50 20.30
CA ASP A 250 -4.21 -7.23 19.95
C ASP A 250 -4.41 -8.72 20.28
N GLU A 251 -4.60 -9.56 19.27
CA GLU A 251 -4.64 -11.01 19.44
C GLU A 251 -3.39 -11.68 18.87
N TYR A 252 -2.81 -12.58 19.67
CA TYR A 252 -1.81 -13.52 19.20
C TYR A 252 -2.51 -14.76 18.65
N THR A 253 -2.64 -14.83 17.33
CA THR A 253 -3.16 -16.02 16.67
C THR A 253 -2.01 -16.95 16.30
N LYS A 254 -2.00 -18.14 16.88
CA LYS A 254 -1.06 -19.20 16.51
C LYS A 254 -1.62 -19.94 15.29
N TYR A 255 -1.02 -19.72 14.12
CA TYR A 255 -1.42 -20.43 12.90
C TYR A 255 -0.63 -21.73 12.78
N THR A 256 -1.33 -22.85 12.97
CA THR A 256 -0.79 -24.18 12.66
C THR A 256 -0.79 -24.34 11.14
N LEU A 257 0.40 -24.46 10.55
CA LEU A 257 0.53 -24.68 9.12
C LEU A 257 0.33 -26.15 8.80
N SER A 258 -0.37 -26.42 7.71
CA SER A 258 -0.44 -27.77 7.14
C SER A 258 0.97 -28.26 6.81
N SER A 259 1.21 -29.56 6.99
CA SER A 259 2.47 -30.19 6.57
C SER A 259 2.65 -30.15 5.05
N LYS A 260 1.55 -30.13 4.30
CA LYS A 260 1.54 -30.09 2.83
C LYS A 260 2.09 -28.76 2.33
N LEU A 261 2.92 -28.82 1.29
CA LEU A 261 3.49 -27.63 0.67
C LEU A 261 2.39 -26.79 0.00
N SER A 262 1.46 -27.45 -0.67
CA SER A 262 0.35 -26.77 -1.37
C SER A 262 -0.49 -25.90 -0.46
N ASP A 263 -0.80 -26.37 0.74
CA ASP A 263 -1.53 -25.57 1.73
C ASP A 263 -0.71 -24.40 2.27
N ARG A 264 0.61 -24.56 2.39
CA ARG A 264 1.51 -23.47 2.83
C ARG A 264 1.68 -22.41 1.77
N PHE A 265 1.65 -22.79 0.50
CA PHE A 265 1.91 -21.89 -0.63
C PHE A 265 0.67 -21.16 -1.17
N LYS A 266 -0.44 -21.26 -0.45
CA LYS A 266 -1.64 -20.45 -0.65
C LYS A 266 -1.35 -18.96 -0.51
N PHE A 267 -2.03 -18.15 -1.33
CA PHE A 267 -1.86 -16.70 -1.37
C PHE A 267 -2.05 -16.06 0.00
N GLU A 268 -3.06 -16.50 0.75
CA GLU A 268 -3.41 -15.97 2.07
C GLU A 268 -2.23 -16.05 3.05
N ASN A 269 -1.44 -17.13 3.00
CA ASN A 269 -0.29 -17.28 3.87
C ASN A 269 0.84 -16.30 3.52
N PHE A 270 1.04 -16.00 2.23
CA PHE A 270 2.01 -15.00 1.80
C PHE A 270 1.59 -13.60 2.22
N ILE A 271 0.30 -13.30 2.12
CA ILE A 271 -0.25 -12.02 2.56
C ILE A 271 -0.09 -11.83 4.06
N LEU A 272 -0.30 -12.87 4.88
CA LEU A 272 -0.05 -12.82 6.32
C LEU A 272 1.41 -12.46 6.68
N LEU A 273 2.39 -12.73 5.79
CA LEU A 273 3.78 -12.32 6.02
C LEU A 273 3.93 -10.80 6.04
N ILE A 274 3.10 -10.08 5.26
CA ILE A 274 3.20 -8.65 4.99
C ILE A 274 2.05 -7.79 5.57
N THR A 275 0.90 -8.39 5.92
CA THR A 275 -0.22 -7.68 6.59
C THR A 275 -0.25 -7.89 8.10
N ASN A 276 0.82 -8.41 8.69
CA ASN A 276 0.92 -8.58 10.13
C ASN A 276 1.11 -7.22 10.84
N LEU A 277 0.56 -7.08 12.05
CA LEU A 277 0.69 -5.88 12.87
C LEU A 277 2.15 -5.39 13.05
N ASP A 278 3.11 -6.31 13.19
CA ASP A 278 4.53 -5.95 13.31
C ASP A 278 5.05 -5.26 12.02
N VAL A 279 4.56 -5.67 10.84
CA VAL A 279 4.94 -5.06 9.55
C VAL A 279 4.23 -3.73 9.35
N VAL A 280 2.95 -3.66 9.70
CA VAL A 280 2.16 -2.42 9.69
C VAL A 280 2.82 -1.35 10.56
N ASN A 281 3.16 -1.69 11.81
CA ASN A 281 3.85 -0.78 12.73
C ASN A 281 5.23 -0.39 12.22
N PHE A 282 5.98 -1.33 11.64
CA PHE A 282 7.25 -1.04 11.01
C PHE A 282 7.10 -0.03 9.86
N LEU A 283 6.10 -0.19 9.00
CA LEU A 283 5.85 0.70 7.87
C LEU A 283 5.34 2.07 8.32
N ASN A 284 4.47 2.16 9.32
CA ASN A 284 4.05 3.44 9.90
C ASN A 284 5.26 4.20 10.47
N ASN A 285 6.17 3.52 11.18
CA ASN A 285 7.39 4.13 11.70
C ASN A 285 8.36 4.55 10.58
N LEU A 286 8.49 3.73 9.53
CA LEU A 286 9.29 4.07 8.36
C LEU A 286 8.71 5.29 7.63
N PHE A 287 7.39 5.34 7.49
CA PHE A 287 6.68 6.47 6.89
C PHE A 287 6.93 7.75 7.70
N PHE A 288 6.73 7.70 9.03
CA PHE A 288 7.04 8.82 9.92
C PHE A 288 8.50 9.26 9.82
N LYS A 289 9.44 8.33 9.74
CA LYS A 289 10.85 8.69 9.54
C LYS A 289 11.08 9.40 8.20
N LYS A 290 10.39 9.00 7.13
CA LYS A 290 10.48 9.68 5.83
C LYS A 290 9.84 11.06 5.85
N THR A 291 8.81 11.29 6.65
CA THR A 291 8.26 12.64 6.83
C THR A 291 9.19 13.52 7.66
N LEU A 292 10.17 12.99 8.39
CA LEU A 292 11.20 13.84 9.01
C LEU A 292 12.34 14.25 8.04
N ASP A 293 12.38 13.67 6.85
CA ASP A 293 13.38 13.97 5.82
C ASP A 293 12.94 15.20 4.99
N ASN A 294 13.55 16.36 5.25
CA ASN A 294 13.16 17.65 4.68
C ASN A 294 13.14 17.66 3.14
N ASP A 295 14.04 16.91 2.49
CA ASP A 295 14.14 16.88 1.02
C ASP A 295 13.01 16.07 0.36
N LYS A 296 12.34 15.20 1.13
CA LYS A 296 11.27 14.32 0.65
C LYS A 296 9.88 14.69 1.18
N ASN A 297 9.81 15.44 2.27
CA ASN A 297 8.58 15.68 2.99
C ASN A 297 7.77 16.90 2.49
N ILE A 298 8.34 17.77 1.66
CA ILE A 298 7.65 19.03 1.27
C ILE A 298 6.26 18.80 0.65
N TYR A 299 6.09 17.74 -0.12
CA TYR A 299 4.82 17.36 -0.75
C TYR A 299 3.79 16.87 0.28
N TYR A 300 4.24 16.05 1.23
CA TYR A 300 3.35 15.56 2.28
C TYR A 300 2.96 16.66 3.27
N LEU A 301 3.88 17.57 3.64
CA LEU A 301 3.54 18.75 4.43
C LEU A 301 2.53 19.64 3.72
N SER A 302 2.74 19.89 2.43
CA SER A 302 1.79 20.66 1.62
C SER A 302 0.41 20.02 1.62
N PHE A 303 0.32 18.70 1.48
CA PHE A 303 -0.93 17.97 1.60
C PHE A 303 -1.58 18.15 2.98
N ILE A 304 -0.83 17.98 4.07
CA ILE A 304 -1.36 18.13 5.44
C ILE A 304 -1.87 19.55 5.67
N SER A 305 -1.14 20.58 5.26
CA SER A 305 -1.56 21.97 5.41
C SER A 305 -2.87 22.25 4.68
N GLN A 306 -3.03 21.72 3.46
CA GLN A 306 -4.26 21.91 2.69
C GLN A 306 -5.45 21.14 3.27
N TYR A 307 -5.23 19.92 3.76
CA TYR A 307 -6.25 19.15 4.45
C TYR A 307 -6.72 19.87 5.73
N GLN A 308 -5.80 20.36 6.56
CA GLN A 308 -6.14 21.11 7.77
C GLN A 308 -6.99 22.34 7.43
N LEU A 309 -6.67 23.04 6.35
CA LEU A 309 -7.43 24.18 5.92
C LEU A 309 -8.84 23.81 5.40
N GLN A 310 -8.95 22.74 4.60
CA GLN A 310 -10.24 22.22 4.17
C GLN A 310 -11.10 21.77 5.36
N SER A 311 -10.49 21.18 6.39
CA SER A 311 -11.16 20.78 7.62
C SER A 311 -11.69 21.99 8.40
N ILE A 312 -10.92 23.07 8.52
CA ILE A 312 -11.37 24.33 9.13
C ILE A 312 -12.54 24.93 8.35
N LEU A 313 -12.48 24.92 7.02
CA LEU A 313 -13.57 25.39 6.16
C LEU A 313 -14.85 24.57 6.38
N ALA A 314 -14.75 23.24 6.41
CA ALA A 314 -15.90 22.37 6.66
C ALA A 314 -16.50 22.62 8.05
N LEU A 315 -15.66 22.72 9.10
CA LEU A 315 -16.10 22.98 10.47
C LEU A 315 -16.76 24.37 10.63
N ASN A 316 -16.25 25.38 9.95
CA ASN A 316 -16.86 26.71 9.96
C ASN A 316 -18.20 26.73 9.19
N LEU A 317 -18.29 25.98 8.08
CA LEU A 317 -19.54 25.83 7.32
C LEU A 317 -20.61 25.06 8.10
N SER A 318 -20.23 24.04 8.87
CA SER A 318 -21.15 23.32 9.76
C SER A 318 -21.60 24.18 10.94
N ASN A 319 -20.70 24.96 11.54
CA ASN A 319 -21.03 25.87 12.66
C ASN A 319 -21.92 27.06 12.21
N LEU A 320 -21.79 27.51 10.96
CA LEU A 320 -22.68 28.50 10.34
C LEU A 320 -24.12 28.00 10.17
N LEU A 321 -24.35 26.68 10.20
CA LEU A 321 -25.68 26.08 10.14
C LEU A 321 -26.32 25.91 11.53
N GLU A 322 -25.54 25.87 12.61
CA GLU A 322 -26.04 25.71 13.98
C GLU A 322 -26.41 27.02 14.66
N LYS A 323 -25.76 28.13 14.29
CA LYS A 323 -26.19 29.46 14.74
C LYS A 323 -27.09 30.09 13.68
N PRO A 324 -28.34 30.48 13.99
CA PRO A 324 -29.06 31.40 13.15
C PRO A 324 -28.33 32.75 13.26
N ILE A 325 -27.33 32.95 12.40
CA ILE A 325 -26.84 34.29 12.15
C ILE A 325 -28.05 35.03 11.59
N ARG A 326 -28.54 36.03 12.35
CA ARG A 326 -29.30 37.12 11.75
C ARG A 326 -28.36 37.77 10.75
N LEU A 327 -28.33 37.23 9.54
CA LEU A 327 -27.71 37.84 8.39
C LEU A 327 -28.56 39.07 8.13
N ASP A 328 -28.11 40.20 8.68
CA ASP A 328 -28.58 41.49 8.21
C ASP A 328 -28.32 41.53 6.70
N THR A 329 -29.33 41.97 5.97
CA THR A 329 -29.53 41.73 4.54
C THR A 329 -28.60 42.59 3.68
N ARG A 330 -27.29 42.42 3.83
CA ARG A 330 -26.28 43.07 2.99
C ARG A 330 -25.17 42.07 2.60
N THR A 331 -25.35 41.50 1.41
CA THR A 331 -24.30 41.36 0.38
C THR A 331 -22.92 40.80 0.75
N ASP A 332 -22.79 39.90 1.72
CA ASP A 332 -21.52 39.17 1.87
C ASP A 332 -21.53 37.91 0.99
N SER A 333 -21.03 38.10 -0.23
CA SER A 333 -20.66 37.02 -1.14
C SER A 333 -19.56 36.17 -0.51
N VAL A 334 -19.52 34.87 -0.84
CA VAL A 334 -18.47 33.93 -0.36
C VAL A 334 -17.06 34.43 -0.68
N GLU A 335 -16.94 35.27 -1.72
CA GLU A 335 -15.71 35.92 -2.16
C GLU A 335 -15.14 36.93 -1.16
N ASN A 336 -15.95 37.52 -0.27
CA ASN A 336 -15.47 38.45 0.76
C ASN A 336 -15.06 37.76 2.08
N ASN A 337 -15.05 36.41 2.12
CA ASN A 337 -14.71 35.68 3.34
C ASN A 337 -13.17 35.62 3.52
N PRO A 338 -12.61 36.13 4.63
CA PRO A 338 -11.17 36.09 4.90
C PRO A 338 -10.55 34.68 4.86
N LEU A 339 -11.33 33.65 5.22
CA LEU A 339 -10.88 32.24 5.16
C LEU A 339 -10.80 31.72 3.72
N PHE A 340 -11.63 32.24 2.81
CA PHE A 340 -11.59 31.91 1.39
C PHE A 340 -10.34 32.51 0.73
N HIS A 341 -9.99 33.77 1.06
CA HIS A 341 -8.74 34.39 0.61
C HIS A 341 -7.50 33.66 1.13
N TYR A 342 -7.48 33.28 2.41
CA TYR A 342 -6.38 32.48 2.97
C TYR A 342 -6.24 31.10 2.28
N TYR A 343 -7.36 30.50 1.88
CA TYR A 343 -7.36 29.27 1.08
C TYR A 343 -6.76 29.47 -0.31
N CYS A 344 -7.18 30.52 -1.04
CA CYS A 344 -6.58 30.88 -2.32
C CYS A 344 -5.07 31.11 -2.19
N ASP A 345 -4.63 31.86 -1.17
CA ASP A 345 -3.21 32.14 -0.91
C ASP A 345 -2.40 30.86 -0.63
N MET A 346 -2.91 29.95 0.20
CA MET A 346 -2.23 28.68 0.49
C MET A 346 -2.17 27.76 -0.73
N THR A 347 -3.20 27.79 -1.59
CA THR A 347 -3.19 27.10 -2.89
C THR A 347 -2.17 27.73 -3.84
N GLU A 348 -2.04 29.06 -3.88
CA GLU A 348 -1.02 29.75 -4.67
C GLU A 348 0.40 29.46 -4.19
N ILE A 349 0.64 29.51 -2.87
CA ILE A 349 1.92 29.13 -2.24
C ILE A 349 2.26 27.68 -2.57
N THR A 350 1.29 26.78 -2.44
CA THR A 350 1.45 25.37 -2.79
C THR A 350 1.82 25.23 -4.27
N ASN A 351 1.05 25.85 -5.17
CA ASN A 351 1.31 25.80 -6.61
C ASN A 351 2.69 26.38 -6.97
N TYR A 352 3.14 27.40 -6.25
CA TYR A 352 4.48 27.98 -6.40
C TYR A 352 5.58 26.98 -6.04
N TYR A 353 5.48 26.31 -4.89
CA TYR A 353 6.45 25.29 -4.49
C TYR A 353 6.37 24.00 -5.34
N LEU A 354 5.19 23.67 -5.88
CA LEU A 354 5.00 22.51 -6.74
C LEU A 354 5.47 22.73 -8.19
N ASN A 355 5.40 23.96 -8.73
CA ASN A 355 5.72 24.28 -10.12
C ASN A 355 7.11 24.95 -10.26
N ASN A 356 8.18 24.24 -9.90
CA ASN A 356 9.59 24.67 -9.81
C ASN A 356 10.24 25.40 -11.04
N ASN A 357 9.48 25.89 -12.03
CA ASN A 357 9.97 26.45 -13.28
C ASN A 357 9.70 27.95 -13.49
N GLN A 358 9.07 28.68 -12.56
CA GLN A 358 8.98 30.14 -12.69
C GLN A 358 9.28 30.85 -11.37
N LYS A 359 10.39 31.61 -11.37
CA LYS A 359 10.67 32.65 -10.37
C LYS A 359 9.70 33.81 -10.57
N SER A 360 8.44 33.64 -10.22
CA SER A 360 7.46 34.73 -10.17
C SER A 360 7.09 35.03 -8.72
N VAL A 361 6.98 36.31 -8.39
CA VAL A 361 6.43 36.76 -7.11
C VAL A 361 4.97 36.32 -7.03
N VAL A 362 4.59 35.64 -5.95
CA VAL A 362 3.20 35.23 -5.68
C VAL A 362 2.52 36.34 -4.89
N PRO A 363 1.51 37.03 -5.44
CA PRO A 363 0.78 38.07 -4.73
C PRO A 363 -0.21 37.44 -3.75
N LEU A 364 0.16 37.39 -2.47
CA LEU A 364 -0.71 36.88 -1.41
C LEU A 364 -1.65 37.99 -0.90
N HIS A 365 -2.90 37.62 -0.61
CA HIS A 365 -3.83 38.43 0.16
C HIS A 365 -3.44 38.39 1.63
N VAL A 366 -2.38 39.10 2.00
CA VAL A 366 -2.00 39.29 3.41
C VAL A 366 -3.21 39.81 4.17
N PRO A 367 -3.78 39.07 5.13
CA PRO A 367 -4.81 39.62 5.99
C PRO A 367 -4.19 40.81 6.69
N ALA A 368 -4.81 41.99 6.59
CA ALA A 368 -4.64 42.97 7.64
C ALA A 368 -5.03 42.23 8.93
N CYS A 369 -4.08 42.12 9.86
CA CYS A 369 -4.22 41.38 11.11
C CYS A 369 -5.63 41.64 11.69
N PRO A 370 -6.53 40.65 11.82
CA PRO A 370 -7.90 40.90 12.28
C PRO A 370 -7.98 41.01 13.80
N TRP A 371 -6.87 41.34 14.44
CA TRP A 371 -6.80 41.63 15.87
C TRP A 371 -6.23 43.03 15.99
N ASP A 372 -7.12 44.02 15.89
CA ASP A 372 -7.02 45.14 16.83
C ASP A 372 -7.14 44.48 18.20
N ILE A 373 -6.00 44.12 18.77
CA ILE A 373 -5.89 44.00 20.21
C ILE A 373 -6.07 45.45 20.65
N ASP A 374 -7.30 45.82 21.00
CA ASP A 374 -7.53 46.91 21.93
C ASP A 374 -6.78 46.51 23.20
N ILE A 375 -5.51 46.92 23.26
CA ILE A 375 -4.80 47.03 24.51
C ILE A 375 -5.52 48.19 25.19
N ASP A 376 -6.46 47.87 26.07
CA ASP A 376 -6.98 48.79 27.06
C ASP A 376 -5.77 49.34 27.83
N ASP A 377 -5.26 50.48 27.37
CA ASP A 377 -4.18 51.24 28.00
C ASP A 377 -4.80 52.08 29.12
N ASP A 378 -5.42 51.41 30.08
CA ASP A 378 -6.12 52.01 31.22
C ASP A 378 -5.38 51.70 32.54
N SER A 379 -4.05 51.76 32.51
CA SER A 379 -3.26 51.67 33.76
C SER A 379 -1.96 52.46 33.78
N LEU A 380 -1.89 53.64 33.16
CA LEU A 380 -0.82 54.60 33.44
C LEU A 380 -1.33 56.05 33.33
N ASP A 381 -2.24 56.43 34.21
CA ASP A 381 -2.24 57.76 34.83
C ASP A 381 -3.23 57.80 36.00
N ASN A 382 -2.69 57.75 37.21
CA ASN A 382 -3.03 58.65 38.31
C ASN A 382 -2.15 58.31 39.52
N SER A 383 -1.21 59.24 39.78
CA SER A 383 -0.95 59.88 41.09
C SER A 383 -1.11 59.06 42.37
#